data_AF-F0SX79-F1
#
_entry.id   AF-F0SX79-F1
#
_cell.length_a   1.000
_cell.length_b   1.000
_cell.length_c   1.000
_cell.angle_alpha   90.00
_cell.angle_beta   90.00
_cell.angle_gamma   90.00
#
_symmetry.space_group_name_H-M   'P 1'
#
loop_
_entity.id
_entity.type
_entity.pdbx_description
1 polymer ?
#
loop_
_entity_poly.entity_id
_entity_poly.type
_entity_poly.pdbx_seq_one_letter_code
_entity_poly.pdbx_strand_id
1 'polypeptide(L)'
;MAIGRNWDDVKNGLTSLSQDEKDEIDFQVKLVGEILSARKEKGMTQAELDALCGINQTHIARIENNKADPQLSTIFKILRPLGKTLAVVDVPPAVSTPTGAQEVR
;
A
#
# COMPACT_ATOMS: atom_id res chain seq x y z
N MET A 1 10.36 -9.52 25.01
CA MET A 1 9.32 -9.53 23.97
C MET A 1 9.11 -8.11 23.51
N ALA A 2 9.53 -7.75 22.30
CA ALA A 2 9.28 -6.42 21.77
C ALA A 2 7.82 -6.38 21.29
N ILE A 3 6.94 -5.79 22.10
CA ILE A 3 5.57 -5.47 21.68
C ILE A 3 5.71 -4.34 20.67
N GLY A 4 5.86 -4.69 19.39
CA GLY A 4 5.83 -3.72 18.31
C GLY A 4 4.45 -3.09 18.29
N ARG A 5 4.39 -1.75 18.32
CA ARG A 5 3.15 -0.99 18.18
C ARG A 5 2.39 -1.50 16.95
N ASN A 6 1.12 -1.88 17.11
CA ASN A 6 0.25 -2.20 15.99
C ASN A 6 0.19 -0.96 15.08
N TRP A 7 0.28 -1.17 13.76
CA TRP A 7 0.16 -0.11 12.77
C TRP A 7 -1.15 0.66 12.93
N ASP A 8 -2.24 -0.03 13.31
CA ASP A 8 -3.53 0.61 13.57
C ASP A 8 -3.46 1.60 14.74
N ASP A 9 -2.72 1.28 15.81
CA ASP A 9 -2.58 2.15 16.98
C ASP A 9 -1.74 3.40 16.65
N VAL A 10 -0.73 3.26 15.80
CA VAL A 10 0.08 4.38 15.30
C VAL A 10 -0.75 5.27 14.38
N LYS A 11 -1.49 4.68 13.42
CA LYS A 11 -2.34 5.40 12.46
C LYS A 11 -3.43 6.21 13.17
N ASN A 12 -4.06 5.62 14.18
CA ASN A 12 -5.12 6.28 14.96
C ASN A 12 -4.58 7.36 15.91
N GLY A 13 -3.31 7.28 16.31
CA GLY A 13 -2.62 8.29 17.12
C GLY A 13 -2.09 9.50 16.33
N LEU A 14 -2.00 9.42 14.99
CA LEU A 14 -1.66 10.57 14.14
C LEU A 14 -2.91 11.44 13.91
N THR A 15 -3.08 12.43 14.78
CA THR A 15 -4.11 13.48 14.67
C THR A 15 -3.76 14.58 13.65
N SER A 16 -2.53 14.55 13.11
CA SER A 16 -2.01 15.56 12.19
C SER A 16 -2.32 15.30 10.72
N LEU A 17 -2.99 14.20 10.39
CA LEU A 17 -3.33 13.82 9.01
C LEU A 17 -4.84 13.89 8.79
N SER A 18 -5.22 14.54 7.69
CA SER A 18 -6.59 14.54 7.16
C SER A 18 -7.04 13.14 6.75
N GLN A 19 -8.36 12.96 6.55
CA GLN A 19 -8.91 11.69 6.11
C GLN A 19 -8.38 11.31 4.71
N ASP A 20 -8.29 12.29 3.81
CA ASP A 20 -7.78 12.09 2.45
C ASP A 20 -6.32 11.60 2.46
N GLU A 21 -5.47 12.18 3.32
CA GLU A 21 -4.07 11.72 3.49
C GLU A 21 -4.00 10.29 4.04
N LYS A 22 -4.90 9.94 4.97
CA LYS A 22 -4.96 8.57 5.50
C LYS A 22 -5.40 7.57 4.44
N ASP A 23 -6.34 7.94 3.58
CA ASP A 23 -6.84 7.10 2.50
C ASP A 23 -5.79 6.92 1.39
N GLU A 24 -5.04 7.98 1.07
CA GLU A 24 -3.91 7.91 0.13
C GLU A 24 -2.83 6.95 0.64
N ILE A 25 -2.43 7.08 1.91
CA ILE A 25 -1.44 6.18 2.53
C ILE A 25 -1.96 4.74 2.52
N ASP A 26 -3.24 4.53 2.84
CA ASP A 26 -3.85 3.20 2.85
C ASP A 26 -3.84 2.56 1.45
N PHE A 27 -4.15 3.34 0.41
CA PHE A 27 -4.05 2.91 -0.97
C PHE A 27 -2.61 2.53 -1.36
N GLN A 28 -1.62 3.37 -1.00
CA GLN A 28 -0.20 3.10 -1.28
C GLN A 28 0.26 1.79 -0.63
N VAL A 29 -0.08 1.58 0.65
CA VAL A 29 0.28 0.36 1.38
C VAL A 29 -0.35 -0.87 0.73
N LYS A 30 -1.64 -0.82 0.36
CA LYS A 30 -2.33 -1.91 -0.33
C LYS A 30 -1.71 -2.21 -1.68
N LEU A 31 -1.44 -1.19 -2.49
CA LEU A 31 -0.84 -1.34 -3.80
C LEU A 31 0.54 -2.02 -3.74
N VAL A 32 1.42 -1.55 -2.85
CA VAL A 32 2.75 -2.15 -2.64
C VAL A 32 2.62 -3.58 -2.12
N GLY A 33 1.69 -3.84 -1.21
CA GLY A 33 1.37 -5.17 -0.70
C GLY A 33 0.99 -6.15 -1.82
N GLU A 34 0.09 -5.74 -2.72
CA GLU A 34 -0.34 -6.55 -3.87
C GLU A 34 0.82 -6.83 -4.85
N ILE A 35 1.66 -5.84 -5.11
CA ILE A 35 2.85 -6.01 -5.96
C ILE A 35 3.80 -7.04 -5.35
N LEU A 36 4.09 -6.94 -4.05
CA LEU A 36 4.97 -7.86 -3.35
C LEU A 36 4.42 -9.28 -3.31
N SER A 37 3.13 -9.45 -3.02
CA SER A 37 2.46 -10.74 -3.01
C SER A 37 2.48 -11.38 -4.40
N ALA A 38 2.06 -10.66 -5.44
CA ALA A 38 2.05 -11.16 -6.81
C ALA A 38 3.46 -11.52 -7.31
N ARG A 39 4.49 -10.74 -6.96
CA ARG A 39 5.88 -11.06 -7.30
C ARG A 39 6.33 -12.37 -6.65
N LYS A 40 6.03 -12.55 -5.34
CA LYS A 40 6.38 -13.76 -4.58
C LYS A 40 5.64 -15.00 -5.08
N GLU A 41 4.34 -14.87 -5.38
CA GLU A 41 3.52 -15.95 -5.95
C GLU A 41 4.06 -16.46 -7.28
N LYS A 42 4.66 -15.57 -8.08
CA LYS A 42 5.33 -15.91 -9.33
C LYS A 42 6.77 -16.41 -9.17
N GLY A 43 7.28 -16.48 -7.94
CA GLY A 43 8.67 -16.90 -7.67
C GLY A 43 9.73 -15.94 -8.20
N MET A 44 9.39 -14.67 -8.45
CA MET A 44 10.28 -13.70 -9.07
C MET A 44 11.18 -13.01 -8.03
N THR A 45 12.46 -12.89 -8.34
CA THR A 45 13.39 -11.98 -7.67
C THR A 45 13.06 -10.53 -8.00
N GLN A 46 13.60 -9.59 -7.22
CA GLN A 46 13.43 -8.15 -7.48
C GLN A 46 14.07 -7.75 -8.81
N ALA A 47 15.26 -8.27 -9.11
CA ALA A 47 15.97 -7.98 -10.36
C ALA A 47 15.22 -8.49 -11.60
N GLU A 48 14.55 -9.64 -11.51
CA GLU A 48 13.71 -10.16 -12.59
C GLU A 48 12.48 -9.29 -12.83
N LEU A 49 11.82 -8.83 -11.75
CA LEU A 49 10.71 -7.90 -11.90
C LEU A 49 11.20 -6.58 -12.52
N ASP A 50 12.30 -6.01 -12.05
CA ASP A 50 12.87 -4.78 -12.61
C ASP A 50 13.13 -4.89 -14.12
N ALA A 51 13.76 -6.01 -14.54
CA ALA A 51 14.04 -6.30 -15.94
C ALA A 51 12.74 -6.40 -16.78
N LEU A 52 11.72 -7.07 -16.25
CA LEU A 52 10.43 -7.23 -16.93
C LEU A 52 9.62 -5.94 -17.02
N CYS A 53 9.75 -5.05 -16.05
CA CYS A 53 9.04 -3.78 -16.05
C CYS A 53 9.67 -2.76 -17.02
N GLY A 54 10.94 -2.95 -17.39
CA GLY A 54 11.69 -1.97 -18.19
C GLY A 54 11.82 -0.62 -17.48
N ILE A 55 11.87 -0.64 -16.15
CA ILE A 55 12.02 0.53 -15.28
C ILE A 55 13.42 0.43 -14.68
N ASN A 56 14.14 1.55 -14.59
CA ASN A 56 15.47 1.56 -13.99
C ASN A 56 15.42 1.02 -12.54
N GLN A 57 16.33 0.12 -12.17
CA GLN A 57 16.49 -0.53 -10.85
C GLN A 57 16.30 0.43 -9.67
N THR A 58 16.72 1.69 -9.83
CA THR A 58 16.62 2.72 -8.77
C THR A 58 15.18 3.14 -8.47
N HIS A 59 14.19 2.88 -9.33
CA HIS A 59 12.80 3.31 -9.13
C HIS A 59 11.95 2.34 -8.31
N ILE A 60 12.04 1.02 -8.52
CA ILE A 60 11.20 0.05 -7.79
C ILE A 60 11.56 0.03 -6.31
N ALA A 61 12.86 0.00 -5.96
CA ALA A 61 13.29 0.11 -4.57
C ALA A 61 12.83 1.42 -3.92
N ARG A 62 12.69 2.53 -4.66
CA ARG A 62 12.15 3.78 -4.12
C ARG A 62 10.64 3.71 -3.91
N ILE A 63 9.90 3.05 -4.79
CA ILE A 63 8.45 2.83 -4.63
C ILE A 63 8.18 1.91 -3.43
N GLU A 64 8.91 0.80 -3.31
CA GLU A 64 8.75 -0.14 -2.19
C GLU A 64 9.08 0.49 -0.82
N ASN A 65 9.94 1.51 -0.79
CA ASN A 65 10.31 2.23 0.43
C ASN A 65 9.55 3.56 0.64
N ASN A 66 8.50 3.81 -0.15
CA ASN A 66 7.71 5.05 -0.12
C ASN A 66 8.56 6.35 -0.28
N LYS A 67 9.55 6.32 -1.19
CA LYS A 67 10.50 7.41 -1.51
C LYS A 67 10.31 7.99 -2.92
N ALA A 68 9.22 7.64 -3.59
CA ALA A 68 8.82 8.15 -4.89
C ALA A 68 7.31 8.00 -5.05
N ASP A 69 6.66 9.01 -5.62
CA ASP A 69 5.27 8.92 -6.08
C ASP A 69 5.29 8.48 -7.56
N PRO A 70 4.98 7.20 -7.87
CA PRO A 70 5.03 6.71 -9.22
C PRO A 70 3.84 7.22 -10.03
N GLN A 71 4.13 7.78 -11.21
CA GLN A 71 3.11 8.05 -12.22
C GLN A 71 2.32 6.76 -12.54
N LEU A 72 1.03 6.90 -12.88
CA LEU A 72 0.17 5.78 -13.23
C LEU A 72 0.75 4.90 -14.36
N SER A 73 1.46 5.51 -15.31
CA SER A 73 2.18 4.81 -16.38
C SER A 73 3.27 3.86 -15.84
N THR A 74 3.97 4.24 -14.78
CA THR A 74 4.95 3.40 -14.08
C THR A 74 4.26 2.26 -13.34
N ILE A 75 3.14 2.54 -12.67
CA ILE A 75 2.36 1.50 -11.99
C ILE A 75 1.91 0.42 -12.98
N PHE A 76 1.40 0.80 -14.15
CA PHE A 76 1.02 -0.19 -15.18
C PHE A 76 2.18 -1.01 -15.71
N LYS A 77 3.37 -0.43 -15.85
CA LYS A 77 4.58 -1.18 -16.23
C LYS A 77 4.94 -2.23 -15.18
N ILE A 78 4.68 -1.98 -13.90
CA ILE A 78 4.90 -2.93 -12.81
C ILE A 78 3.82 -4.01 -12.77
N LEU A 79 2.55 -3.62 -12.87
CA LEU A 79 1.43 -4.54 -12.71
C LEU A 79 1.27 -5.50 -13.90
N ARG A 80 1.60 -5.07 -15.12
CA ARG A 80 1.40 -5.89 -16.34
C ARG A 80 2.20 -7.20 -16.32
N PRO A 81 3.52 -7.24 -16.05
CA PRO A 81 4.27 -8.49 -15.87
C PRO A 81 3.72 -9.38 -14.74
N LEU A 82 3.13 -8.75 -13.72
CA LEU A 82 2.48 -9.44 -12.60
C LEU A 82 1.08 -9.97 -12.95
N GLY A 83 0.55 -9.66 -14.15
CA GLY A 83 -0.80 -10.08 -14.55
C GLY A 83 -1.91 -9.36 -13.76
N LYS A 84 -1.61 -8.15 -13.28
CA LYS A 84 -2.50 -7.32 -12.46
C LYS A 84 -2.81 -6.01 -13.18
N THR A 85 -3.82 -5.29 -12.69
CA THR A 85 -4.18 -3.94 -13.13
C THR A 85 -4.91 -3.20 -12.00
N LEU A 86 -5.23 -1.93 -12.20
CA LEU A 86 -6.07 -1.14 -11.30
C LEU A 86 -7.52 -1.09 -11.80
N ALA A 87 -8.45 -0.93 -10.88
CA ALA A 87 -9.87 -0.71 -11.12
C ALA A 87 -10.37 0.47 -10.29
N VAL A 88 -11.34 1.22 -10.83
CA VAL A 88 -12.05 2.25 -10.08
C VAL A 88 -13.21 1.57 -9.36
N VAL A 89 -13.28 1.76 -8.05
CA VAL A 89 -14.30 1.17 -7.16
C VAL A 89 -14.84 2.24 -6.23
N ASP A 90 -15.98 1.96 -5.60
CA ASP A 90 -16.54 2.85 -4.58
C ASP A 90 -15.57 3.00 -3.40
N VAL A 91 -15.42 4.23 -2.90
CA VAL A 91 -14.65 4.49 -1.69
C VAL A 91 -15.45 3.91 -0.50
N PRO A 92 -14.84 3.04 0.34
CA PRO A 92 -15.52 2.52 1.52
C PRO A 92 -15.98 3.67 2.41
N PRO A 93 -17.17 3.60 3.03
CA PRO A 93 -17.58 4.62 3.98
C PRO A 93 -16.53 4.71 5.09
N ALA A 94 -16.13 5.95 5.44
CA ALA A 94 -15.14 6.20 6.47
C ALA A 94 -15.49 5.39 7.72
N VAL A 95 -14.55 4.54 8.18
CA VAL A 95 -14.76 3.72 9.37
C VAL A 95 -14.85 4.67 10.56
N SER A 96 -16.07 5.09 10.89
CA SER A 96 -16.35 5.65 12.20
C SER A 96 -16.13 4.51 13.18
N THR A 97 -14.98 4.52 13.86
CA THR A 97 -14.78 3.71 15.07
C THR A 97 -16.06 3.79 15.90
N PRO A 98 -16.66 2.68 16.36
CA PRO A 98 -17.81 2.79 17.25
C PRO A 98 -17.34 3.46 18.54
N THR A 99 -17.64 4.76 18.65
CA THR A 99 -17.66 5.47 19.92
C THR A 99 -18.79 4.89 20.74
N GLY A 100 -18.43 4.15 21.80
CA GLY A 100 -19.36 3.81 22.88
C GLY A 100 -19.84 2.36 22.89
N ALA A 101 -19.16 1.54 23.67
CA ALA A 101 -19.82 0.51 24.48
C ALA A 101 -19.32 0.66 25.92
N GLN A 102 -19.62 1.83 26.53
CA GLN A 102 -19.94 1.88 27.94
C GLN A 102 -21.45 1.65 28.05
N GLU A 103 -21.84 0.40 28.33
CA GLU A 103 -23.10 0.14 29.03
C GLU A 103 -22.79 -0.65 30.30
N VAL A 104 -22.70 0.14 31.37
CA VAL A 104 -23.18 -0.10 32.73
C VAL A 104 -23.86 -1.45 32.96
N ARG A 105 -23.33 -2.22 33.91
CA ARG A 105 -24.10 -3.11 34.76
C ARG A 105 -23.83 -2.75 36.21
#